data_AF-A0A3C7VWY8-F1
#
_entry.id   AF-A0A3C7VWY8-F1
#
_cell.length_a   1.000
_cell.length_b   1.000
_cell.length_c   1.000
_cell.angle_alpha   90.00
_cell.angle_beta   90.00
_cell.angle_gamma   90.00
#
_symmetry.space_group_name_H-M   'P 1'
#
loop_
_entity.id
_entity.type
_entity.pdbx_description
1 polymer ?
#
loop_
_entity_poly.entity_id
_entity_poly.type
_entity_poly.pdbx_seq_one_letter_code
_entity_poly.pdbx_strand_id
1 'polypeptide(L)'
;QDDAHIFCTEEQIQPEVSRFIDFLHAVYADFGFDDVIYRLSTRPAQRVGTDADWDRAEKALADALDAQGLDWEELPGEGAFYGPKIEFSLKDCIGRVWQLGTIQVDFSMPG
;
A
#
# COMPACT_ATOMS: atom_id res chain seq x y z
N GLN A 1 -8.39 1.49 14.89
CA GLN A 1 -7.91 1.86 13.55
C GLN A 1 -7.61 3.34 13.60
N ASP A 2 -6.38 3.67 13.29
CA ASP A 2 -5.83 5.00 13.06
C ASP A 2 -6.08 5.39 11.60
N ASP A 3 -7.36 5.49 11.24
CA ASP A 3 -7.82 5.66 9.86
C ASP A 3 -7.63 7.10 9.36
N ALA A 4 -7.18 7.26 8.13
CA ALA A 4 -6.86 8.55 7.52
C ALA A 4 -7.08 8.52 6.00
N HIS A 5 -7.48 9.67 5.44
CA HIS A 5 -7.76 9.81 4.02
C HIS A 5 -6.95 10.98 3.44
N ILE A 6 -6.24 10.73 2.34
CA ILE A 6 -5.46 11.73 1.61
C ILE A 6 -6.16 11.99 0.28
N PHE A 7 -6.65 13.22 0.10
CA PHE A 7 -7.15 13.68 -1.19
C PHE A 7 -6.01 14.35 -1.95
N CYS A 8 -5.62 13.76 -3.07
CA CYS A 8 -4.52 14.24 -3.90
C CYS A 8 -4.85 14.05 -5.38
N THR A 9 -4.11 14.73 -6.26
CA THR A 9 -4.22 14.48 -7.71
C THR A 9 -3.53 13.17 -8.07
N GLU A 10 -3.83 12.60 -9.25
CA GLU A 10 -3.21 11.35 -9.69
C GLU A 10 -1.67 11.43 -9.71
N GLU A 11 -1.12 12.56 -10.13
CA GLU A 11 0.33 12.81 -10.17
C GLU A 11 0.97 12.84 -8.77
N GLN A 12 0.18 13.05 -7.73
CA GLN A 12 0.63 13.11 -6.34
C GLN A 12 0.56 11.75 -5.62
N ILE A 13 -0.02 10.71 -6.23
CA ILE A 13 -0.18 9.40 -5.57
C ILE A 13 1.18 8.82 -5.15
N GLN A 14 2.13 8.71 -6.09
CA GLN A 14 3.46 8.17 -5.79
C GLN A 14 4.17 8.93 -4.65
N PRO A 15 4.34 10.27 -4.71
CA PRO A 15 5.03 10.99 -3.63
C PRO A 15 4.28 10.93 -2.29
N GLU A 16 2.95 10.92 -2.27
CA GLU A 16 2.19 10.77 -1.01
C GLU A 16 2.35 9.36 -0.41
N VAL A 17 2.37 8.32 -1.25
CA VAL A 17 2.63 6.94 -0.80
C VAL A 17 4.05 6.82 -0.24
N SER A 18 5.06 7.37 -0.91
CA SER A 18 6.44 7.37 -0.40
C SER A 18 6.55 8.09 0.95
N ARG A 19 5.91 9.25 1.12
CA ARG A 19 5.89 9.98 2.40
C ARG A 19 5.19 9.21 3.51
N PHE A 20 4.11 8.50 3.18
CA PHE A 20 3.42 7.64 4.14
C PHE A 20 4.30 6.46 4.58
N ILE A 21 5.04 5.83 3.64
CA ILE A 21 5.99 4.76 3.94
C ILE A 21 7.06 5.26 4.93
N ASP A 22 7.65 6.44 4.68
CA ASP A 22 8.65 7.04 5.58
C ASP A 22 8.10 7.27 6.99
N PHE A 23 6.87 7.80 7.07
CA PHE A 23 6.18 8.02 8.34
C PHE A 23 5.94 6.69 9.07
N LEU A 24 5.47 5.67 8.36
CA LEU A 24 5.18 4.37 8.94
C LEU A 24 6.44 3.68 9.44
N HIS A 25 7.56 3.79 8.72
CA HIS A 25 8.87 3.29 9.17
C HIS A 25 9.32 3.96 10.45
N ALA A 26 9.17 5.29 10.57
CA ALA A 26 9.52 5.99 11.80
C ALA A 26 8.71 5.47 13.00
N VAL A 27 7.40 5.24 12.80
CA VAL A 27 6.54 4.65 13.83
C VAL A 27 7.00 3.24 14.18
N TYR A 28 7.23 2.37 13.20
CA TYR A 28 7.67 0.99 13.45
C TYR A 28 9.04 0.90 14.14
N ALA A 29 9.98 1.76 13.77
CA ALA A 29 11.29 1.87 14.40
C ALA A 29 11.18 2.26 15.89
N ASP A 30 10.28 3.20 16.24
CA ASP A 30 10.02 3.59 17.64
C ASP A 30 9.50 2.40 18.49
N PHE A 31 8.85 1.42 17.86
CA PHE A 31 8.39 0.18 18.49
C PHE A 31 9.39 -1.00 18.36
N GLY A 32 10.54 -0.80 17.72
CA GLY A 32 11.58 -1.83 17.55
C GLY A 32 11.29 -2.86 16.47
N PHE A 33 10.52 -2.49 15.45
CA PHE A 33 10.25 -3.34 14.29
C PHE A 33 11.08 -2.89 13.08
N ASP A 34 12.18 -3.61 12.82
CA ASP A 34 13.09 -3.30 11.72
C ASP A 34 12.82 -4.16 10.46
N ASP A 35 12.16 -5.32 10.64
CA ASP A 35 11.86 -6.28 9.56
C ASP A 35 10.39 -6.18 9.14
N VAL A 36 10.13 -5.38 8.11
CA VAL A 36 8.80 -5.19 7.52
C VAL A 36 8.68 -5.99 6.22
N ILE A 37 7.57 -6.71 6.07
CA ILE A 37 7.23 -7.43 4.85
C ILE A 37 6.21 -6.61 4.06
N TYR A 38 6.54 -6.27 2.83
CA TYR A 38 5.71 -5.47 1.93
C TYR A 38 5.02 -6.35 0.91
N ARG A 39 3.71 -6.15 0.73
CA ARG A 39 2.95 -6.83 -0.31
C ARG A 39 2.08 -5.87 -1.10
N LEU A 40 2.09 -5.99 -2.42
CA LEU A 40 1.21 -5.23 -3.31
C LEU A 40 0.05 -6.12 -3.76
N SER A 41 -1.15 -5.83 -3.26
CA SER A 41 -2.34 -6.56 -3.65
C SER A 41 -3.01 -5.91 -4.86
N THR A 42 -3.01 -6.63 -5.99
CA THR A 42 -3.45 -6.13 -7.30
C THR A 42 -4.90 -6.53 -7.62
N ARG A 43 -5.42 -6.04 -8.75
CA ARG A 43 -6.84 -6.05 -9.10
C ARG A 43 -7.54 -7.41 -8.95
N PRO A 44 -8.67 -7.49 -8.24
CA PRO A 44 -9.51 -8.68 -8.23
C PRO A 44 -10.32 -8.82 -9.52
N ALA A 45 -10.90 -10.01 -9.73
CA ALA A 45 -11.78 -10.27 -10.88
C ALA A 45 -13.05 -9.39 -10.86
N GLN A 46 -13.59 -9.11 -9.67
CA GLN A 46 -14.75 -8.22 -9.49
C GLN A 46 -14.26 -6.87 -8.95
N ARG A 47 -14.31 -5.84 -9.79
CA ARG A 47 -13.82 -4.50 -9.47
C ARG A 47 -14.61 -3.41 -10.15
N VAL A 48 -14.52 -2.21 -9.58
CA VAL A 48 -15.02 -0.96 -10.17
C VAL A 48 -13.86 -0.16 -10.77
N GLY A 49 -14.17 0.80 -11.64
CA GLY A 49 -13.17 1.59 -12.37
C GLY A 49 -12.69 0.93 -13.68
N THR A 50 -11.92 1.67 -14.47
CA THR A 50 -11.42 1.18 -15.76
C THR A 50 -10.09 0.46 -15.60
N ASP A 51 -9.72 -0.40 -16.56
CA ASP A 51 -8.42 -1.07 -16.58
C ASP A 51 -7.27 -0.06 -16.58
N ALA A 52 -7.44 1.06 -17.27
CA ALA A 52 -6.45 2.12 -17.32
C ALA A 52 -6.25 2.79 -15.96
N ASP A 53 -7.30 2.96 -15.14
CA ASP A 53 -7.18 3.53 -13.79
C ASP A 53 -6.43 2.57 -12.88
N TRP A 54 -6.76 1.29 -12.96
CA TRP A 54 -6.08 0.23 -12.23
C TRP A 54 -4.61 0.10 -12.64
N ASP A 55 -4.29 0.16 -13.94
CA ASP A 55 -2.91 0.12 -14.44
C ASP A 55 -2.10 1.28 -13.85
N ARG A 56 -2.67 2.49 -13.82
CA ARG A 56 -2.02 3.66 -13.22
C ARG A 56 -1.82 3.49 -11.72
N ALA A 57 -2.83 2.98 -11.01
CA ALA A 57 -2.80 2.80 -9.57
C ALA A 57 -1.78 1.76 -9.10
N GLU A 58 -1.82 0.58 -9.71
CA GLU A 58 -0.88 -0.51 -9.42
C GLU A 58 0.55 -0.07 -9.73
N LYS A 59 0.74 0.61 -10.86
CA LYS A 59 2.04 1.18 -11.21
C LYS A 59 2.50 2.23 -10.20
N ALA A 60 1.64 3.15 -9.78
CA ALA A 60 2.02 4.19 -8.81
C ALA A 60 2.44 3.60 -7.46
N LEU A 61 1.76 2.55 -7.00
CA LEU A 61 2.12 1.83 -5.77
C LEU A 61 3.43 1.04 -5.93
N ALA A 62 3.60 0.32 -7.04
CA ALA A 62 4.83 -0.40 -7.35
C ALA A 62 6.03 0.56 -7.48
N ASP A 63 5.89 1.65 -8.23
CA ASP A 63 6.91 2.68 -8.39
C ASP A 63 7.29 3.31 -7.03
N ALA A 64 6.34 3.47 -6.11
CA ALA A 64 6.62 4.00 -4.77
C ALA A 64 7.42 3.01 -3.91
N LEU A 65 7.13 1.71 -4.00
CA LEU A 65 7.91 0.66 -3.34
C LEU A 65 9.32 0.55 -3.93
N ASP A 66 9.43 0.56 -5.27
CA ASP A 66 10.70 0.50 -5.99
C ASP A 66 11.58 1.73 -5.73
N ALA A 67 10.99 2.93 -5.70
CA ALA A 67 11.70 4.17 -5.40
C ALA A 67 12.26 4.19 -3.98
N GLN A 68 11.59 3.52 -3.03
CA GLN A 68 12.06 3.35 -1.67
C GLN A 68 13.10 2.22 -1.54
N GLY A 69 13.37 1.47 -2.60
CA GLY A 69 14.32 0.36 -2.60
C GLY A 69 13.89 -0.79 -1.70
N LEU A 70 12.57 -1.01 -1.58
CA LEU A 70 12.00 -2.05 -0.73
C LEU A 70 11.82 -3.34 -1.52
N ASP A 71 12.15 -4.48 -0.90
CA ASP A 71 11.78 -5.78 -1.45
C ASP A 71 10.30 -6.06 -1.15
N TRP A 72 9.51 -6.33 -2.19
CA TRP A 72 8.07 -6.56 -2.06
C TRP A 72 7.59 -7.75 -2.89
N GLU A 73 6.47 -8.33 -2.46
CA GLU A 73 5.79 -9.43 -3.16
C GLU A 73 4.47 -8.95 -3.76
N GLU A 74 4.15 -9.36 -4.99
CA GLU A 74 2.81 -9.16 -5.54
C GLU A 74 1.84 -10.22 -4.99
N LEU A 75 0.62 -9.81 -4.65
CA LEU A 75 -0.52 -10.67 -4.35
C LEU A 75 -1.62 -10.49 -5.41
N PRO A 76 -1.58 -11.29 -6.49
CA PRO A 76 -2.54 -11.16 -7.58
C PRO A 76 -3.98 -11.41 -7.12
N GLY A 77 -4.84 -10.42 -7.33
CA GLY A 77 -6.28 -10.54 -7.07
C GLY A 77 -6.71 -10.30 -5.62
N GLU A 78 -5.80 -9.95 -4.72
CA GLU A 78 -6.08 -9.68 -3.31
C GLU A 78 -6.37 -8.18 -3.03
N GLY A 79 -6.37 -7.33 -4.07
CA GLY A 79 -6.78 -5.93 -3.99
C GLY A 79 -8.27 -5.81 -3.64
N ALA A 80 -8.68 -4.69 -3.05
CA ALA A 80 -10.12 -4.48 -2.83
C ALA A 80 -10.84 -4.18 -4.14
N PHE A 81 -12.16 -4.32 -4.16
CA PHE A 81 -12.94 -4.10 -5.38
C PHE A 81 -12.79 -2.66 -5.94
N TYR A 82 -12.35 -1.69 -5.13
CA TYR A 82 -12.23 -0.27 -5.48
C TYR A 82 -10.80 0.24 -5.71
N GLY A 83 -9.79 -0.62 -5.54
CA GLY A 83 -8.41 -0.27 -5.89
C GLY A 83 -7.34 -1.13 -5.21
N PRO A 84 -6.08 -1.03 -5.70
CA PRO A 84 -4.97 -1.80 -5.17
C PRO A 84 -4.50 -1.24 -3.83
N LYS A 85 -3.76 -2.05 -3.07
CA LYS A 85 -3.24 -1.67 -1.75
C LYS A 85 -1.85 -2.24 -1.50
N ILE A 86 -1.05 -1.51 -0.74
CA ILE A 86 0.19 -2.01 -0.14
C ILE A 86 -0.12 -2.42 1.30
N GLU A 87 0.29 -3.63 1.66
CA GLU A 87 0.16 -4.19 2.99
C GLU A 87 1.53 -4.22 3.68
N PHE A 88 1.55 -3.78 4.94
CA PHE A 88 2.75 -3.77 5.76
C PHE A 88 2.58 -4.80 6.88
N SER A 89 3.31 -5.90 6.78
CA SER A 89 3.27 -6.97 7.77
C SER A 89 4.52 -6.98 8.63
N LEU A 90 4.36 -7.21 9.93
CA LEU A 90 5.45 -7.31 10.90
C LEU A 90 5.54 -8.73 11.46
N LYS A 91 6.73 -9.11 11.89
CA LYS A 91 6.97 -10.37 12.58
C LYS A 91 7.07 -10.13 14.09
N ASP A 92 6.28 -10.87 14.88
CA ASP A 92 6.39 -10.81 16.33
C ASP A 92 7.60 -11.62 16.87
N CYS A 93 7.89 -11.49 18.17
CA CYS A 93 9.05 -12.10 18.81
C CYS A 93 9.05 -13.65 18.81
N ILE A 94 7.91 -14.29 18.49
CA ILE A 94 7.79 -15.74 18.35
C ILE A 94 7.60 -16.17 16.89
N GLY A 95 7.72 -15.23 15.96
CA GLY A 95 7.80 -15.46 14.53
C GLY A 95 6.47 -15.47 13.76
N ARG A 96 5.37 -15.02 14.37
CA ARG A 96 4.09 -14.89 13.66
C ARG A 96 4.07 -13.60 12.85
N VAL A 97 3.41 -13.65 11.70
CA VAL A 97 3.26 -12.50 10.79
C VAL A 97 1.91 -11.84 11.03
N TRP A 98 1.92 -10.53 11.22
CA TRP A 98 0.74 -9.70 11.46
C TRP A 98 0.69 -8.57 10.45
N GLN A 99 -0.38 -8.48 9.67
CA GLN A 99 -0.65 -7.29 8.84
C GLN A 99 -1.16 -6.16 9.75
N LEU A 100 -0.48 -5.02 9.74
CA LEU A 100 -0.84 -3.86 10.57
C LEU A 100 -1.19 -2.66 9.71
N GLY A 101 -0.20 -2.15 8.97
CA GLY A 101 -0.39 -0.99 8.10
C GLY A 101 -0.99 -1.39 6.75
N THR A 102 -1.75 -0.48 6.16
CA THR A 102 -2.17 -0.59 4.76
C THR A 102 -2.28 0.82 4.16
N ILE A 103 -1.82 1.00 2.93
CA ILE A 103 -2.17 2.18 2.12
C ILE A 103 -2.91 1.70 0.88
N GLN A 104 -4.06 2.30 0.63
CA GLN A 104 -4.97 1.89 -0.42
C GLN A 104 -5.34 3.10 -1.27
N VAL A 105 -5.28 2.91 -2.59
CA VAL A 105 -5.76 3.92 -3.53
C VAL A 105 -7.21 3.60 -3.86
N ASP A 106 -8.10 4.56 -3.67
CA ASP A 106 -9.54 4.45 -3.98
C ASP A 106 -9.90 5.42 -5.10
N PHE A 107 -10.41 4.88 -6.22
CA PHE A 107 -10.91 5.68 -7.36
C PHE A 107 -12.45 5.72 -7.42
N SER A 108 -13.11 4.96 -6.56
CA SER A 108 -14.57 4.76 -6.59
C SER A 108 -15.33 5.79 -5.76
N MET A 109 -14.70 6.33 -4.71
CA MET A 109 -15.23 7.41 -3.89
C MET A 109 -14.38 8.68 -4.05
N PRO A 110 -14.41 9.36 -5.21
CA PRO A 110 -14.01 10.75 -5.24
C PRO A 110 -15.07 11.53 -4.46
N GLY A 111 -14.74 11.99 -3.26
CA GLY A 111 -15.58 12.91 -2.50
C GLY A 111 -15.95 14.15 -3.30
#